data_AF-A0A7X9GIE5-F1
#
_entry.id   AF-A0A7X9GIE5-F1
#
_cell.length_a   1.000
_cell.length_b   1.000
_cell.length_c   1.000
_cell.angle_alpha   90.00
_cell.angle_beta   90.00
_cell.angle_gamma   90.00
#
_symmetry.space_group_name_H-M   'P 1'
#
loop_
_entity.id
_entity.type
_entity.pdbx_description
1 polymer ?
#
loop_
_entity_poly.entity_id
_entity_poly.type
_entity_poly.pdbx_seq_one_letter_code
_entity_poly.pdbx_strand_id
1 'polypeptide(L)'
;MKLVGWQRTPKRDYRDAEIEYALSPVLARLRAQHFWCWVSRGLAAGAVLSALFLVVSYVWPWPDVGYWCLGAGTGAVLLALVIGVITCPGIWEAACQVDGAELKERVTTALEMSGMQTEMTSRQRRDALYHLRLFDIEKHFPWRFPRREGQVLAAAALVAVLALVLPNPMQSEVERIKAVRQEIARQEQQVEEIKKELEKKNQAVLAEKRTEAVETLQELQQALQAATEEREALSALGRAEEQLTSLADSKQSGAGAEDLEQLAARLSEQEKARGLAEKLASGDGPAIEKEAEELGQELTTMSPSERQALADSLQEAAEQVASPRLAAALNQAGCGVGGT
;
A
#
# COMPACT_ATOMS: atom_id res chain seq x y z
N MET A 1 44.83 -14.85 -8.78
CA MET A 1 45.66 -13.72 -8.34
C MET A 1 45.49 -13.62 -6.84
N LYS A 2 46.54 -13.87 -6.05
CA LYS A 2 46.50 -13.58 -4.61
C LYS A 2 46.25 -12.08 -4.52
N LEU A 3 45.08 -11.70 -4.00
CA LEU A 3 44.81 -10.33 -3.60
C LEU A 3 45.91 -10.02 -2.57
N VAL A 4 46.89 -9.22 -2.96
CA VAL A 4 47.86 -8.64 -2.02
C VAL A 4 46.98 -8.00 -0.95
N GLY A 5 47.09 -8.52 0.28
CA GLY A 5 46.24 -8.11 1.37
C GLY A 5 46.35 -6.60 1.54
N TRP A 6 45.24 -5.91 1.39
CA TRP A 6 45.12 -4.48 1.63
C TRP A 6 45.24 -4.26 3.14
N GLN A 7 46.46 -4.27 3.66
CA GLN A 7 46.73 -3.88 5.04
C GLN A 7 46.57 -2.37 5.13
N ARG A 8 45.56 -1.92 5.89
CA ARG A 8 45.33 -0.50 6.18
C ARG A 8 46.59 0.10 6.80
N THR A 9 47.28 0.97 6.05
CA THR A 9 48.32 1.83 6.64
C THR A 9 47.67 3.04 7.30
N PRO A 10 48.15 3.50 8.46
CA PRO A 10 47.61 4.70 9.11
C PRO A 10 47.72 5.91 8.16
N LYS A 11 46.72 6.81 8.18
CA LYS A 11 46.76 8.09 7.47
C LYS A 11 47.90 8.94 8.01
N ARG A 12 49.09 8.82 7.42
CA ARG A 12 50.21 9.74 7.62
C ARG A 12 49.94 10.98 6.77
N ASP A 13 50.11 12.15 7.38
CA ASP A 13 50.01 13.45 6.71
C ASP A 13 51.35 13.72 6.01
N TYR A 14 51.40 13.55 4.70
CA TYR A 14 52.61 13.70 3.91
C TYR A 14 52.70 15.14 3.41
N ARG A 15 53.73 15.88 3.87
CA ARG A 15 53.90 17.31 3.56
C ARG A 15 54.66 17.53 2.25
N ASP A 16 54.24 16.90 1.15
CA ASP A 16 54.88 17.07 -0.16
C ASP A 16 53.89 17.21 -1.32
N ALA A 17 53.36 18.42 -1.49
CA ALA A 17 52.37 18.74 -2.53
C ALA A 17 52.87 18.43 -3.96
N GLU A 18 54.18 18.51 -4.21
CA GLU A 18 54.76 18.22 -5.53
C GLU A 18 54.69 16.72 -5.88
N ILE A 19 54.97 15.84 -4.92
CA ILE A 19 54.89 14.37 -5.11
C ILE A 19 53.43 13.96 -5.22
N GLU A 20 52.55 14.53 -4.38
CA GLU A 20 51.11 14.28 -4.45
C GLU A 20 50.52 14.67 -5.80
N TYR A 21 50.89 15.85 -6.32
CA TYR A 21 50.46 16.31 -7.64
C TYR A 21 50.96 15.37 -8.75
N ALA A 22 52.23 14.95 -8.69
CA ALA A 22 52.80 14.03 -9.67
C ALA A 22 52.19 12.61 -9.60
N LEU A 23 51.71 12.18 -8.43
CA LEU A 23 50.99 10.90 -8.24
C LEU A 23 49.50 10.98 -8.60
N SER A 24 48.91 12.17 -8.70
CA SER A 24 47.49 12.37 -8.98
C SER A 24 46.95 11.60 -10.21
N PRO A 25 47.64 11.52 -11.38
CA PRO A 25 47.11 10.75 -12.52
C PRO A 25 47.12 9.25 -12.26
N VAL A 26 48.12 8.74 -11.53
CA VAL A 26 48.18 7.32 -11.13
C VAL A 26 47.06 7.02 -10.14
N LEU A 27 46.87 7.88 -9.14
CA LEU A 27 45.80 7.76 -8.16
C LEU A 27 44.42 7.75 -8.82
N ALA A 28 44.17 8.64 -9.79
CA ALA A 28 42.93 8.65 -10.54
C ALA A 28 42.69 7.33 -11.28
N ARG A 29 43.74 6.78 -11.93
CA ARG A 29 43.68 5.50 -12.65
C ARG A 29 43.40 4.32 -11.71
N LEU A 30 44.10 4.25 -10.58
CA LEU A 30 43.92 3.20 -9.57
C LEU A 30 42.54 3.24 -8.92
N ARG A 31 42.07 4.45 -8.57
CA ARG A 31 40.71 4.64 -8.04
C ARG A 31 39.66 4.22 -9.07
N ALA A 32 39.81 4.62 -10.32
CA ALA A 32 38.88 4.24 -11.38
C ALA A 32 38.81 2.71 -11.57
N GLN A 33 39.96 2.03 -11.58
CA GLN A 33 40.01 0.56 -11.66
C GLN A 33 39.39 -0.11 -10.42
N HIS A 34 39.67 0.42 -9.23
CA HIS A 34 39.10 -0.07 -7.98
C HIS A 34 37.57 0.06 -7.95
N PHE A 35 37.06 1.24 -8.30
CA PHE A 35 35.62 1.47 -8.42
C PHE A 35 35.00 0.56 -9.48
N TRP A 36 35.63 0.41 -10.64
CA TRP A 36 35.15 -0.49 -11.68
C TRP A 36 35.04 -1.94 -11.20
N CYS A 37 36.04 -2.42 -10.44
CA CYS A 37 35.99 -3.75 -9.84
C CYS A 37 34.85 -3.89 -8.83
N TRP A 38 34.68 -2.93 -7.92
CA TRP A 38 33.60 -2.97 -6.92
C TRP A 38 32.21 -2.87 -7.54
N VAL A 39 32.02 -2.01 -8.54
CA VAL A 39 30.76 -1.92 -9.30
C VAL A 39 30.46 -3.26 -9.98
N SER A 40 31.44 -3.87 -10.65
CA SER A 40 31.25 -5.17 -11.30
C SER A 40 30.90 -6.29 -10.30
N ARG A 41 31.46 -6.26 -9.08
CA ARG A 41 31.14 -7.20 -8.00
C ARG A 41 29.76 -6.97 -7.42
N GLY A 42 29.38 -5.72 -7.19
CA GLY A 42 28.03 -5.36 -6.74
C GLY A 42 26.98 -5.81 -7.74
N LEU A 43 27.24 -5.58 -9.03
CA LEU A 43 26.34 -6.01 -10.11
C LEU A 43 26.25 -7.53 -10.21
N ALA A 44 27.37 -8.24 -10.13
CA ALA A 44 27.39 -9.71 -10.13
C ALA A 44 26.66 -10.30 -8.91
N ALA A 45 26.90 -9.75 -7.71
CA ALA A 45 26.24 -10.18 -6.48
C ALA A 45 24.73 -9.91 -6.53
N GLY A 46 24.33 -8.72 -7.00
CA GLY A 46 22.93 -8.36 -7.21
C GLY A 46 22.26 -9.30 -8.21
N ALA A 47 22.89 -9.58 -9.34
CA ALA A 47 22.36 -10.49 -10.35
C ALA A 47 22.18 -11.92 -9.82
N VAL A 48 23.13 -12.44 -9.03
CA VAL A 48 23.01 -13.76 -8.38
C VAL A 48 21.86 -13.77 -7.38
N LEU A 49 21.71 -12.71 -6.58
CA LEU A 49 20.65 -12.61 -5.59
C LEU A 49 19.26 -12.50 -6.25
N SER A 50 19.14 -11.71 -7.31
CA SER A 50 17.91 -11.65 -8.12
C SER A 50 17.59 -12.98 -8.79
N ALA A 51 18.59 -13.68 -9.34
CA ALA A 51 18.40 -15.01 -9.92
C ALA A 51 17.90 -16.01 -8.86
N LEU A 52 18.41 -15.94 -7.63
CA LEU A 52 17.95 -16.76 -6.52
C LEU A 52 16.47 -16.49 -6.19
N PHE A 53 16.05 -15.22 -6.11
CA PHE A 53 14.65 -14.87 -5.90
C PHE A 53 13.73 -15.37 -7.02
N LEU A 54 14.17 -15.28 -8.27
CA LEU A 54 13.41 -15.82 -9.40
C LEU A 54 13.23 -17.34 -9.29
N VAL A 55 14.27 -18.07 -8.90
CA VAL A 55 14.17 -19.53 -8.69
C VAL A 55 13.22 -19.86 -7.54
N VAL A 56 13.25 -19.10 -6.44
CA VAL A 56 12.32 -19.29 -5.33
C VAL A 56 10.87 -18.98 -5.74
N SER A 57 10.66 -17.98 -6.60
CA SER A 57 9.34 -17.63 -7.14
C SER A 57 8.70 -18.73 -8.00
N TYR A 58 9.48 -19.70 -8.49
CA TYR A 58 8.94 -20.88 -9.19
C TYR A 58 8.37 -21.92 -8.23
N VAL A 59 8.82 -21.91 -6.96
CA VAL A 59 8.36 -22.86 -5.93
C VAL A 59 7.23 -22.25 -5.10
N TRP A 60 7.23 -20.93 -4.92
CA TRP A 60 6.24 -20.22 -4.10
C TRP A 60 5.58 -19.06 -4.88
N PRO A 61 4.23 -18.98 -4.93
CA PRO A 61 3.54 -17.86 -5.57
C PRO A 61 3.78 -16.58 -4.77
N TRP A 62 4.65 -15.71 -5.28
CA TRP A 62 5.02 -14.47 -4.63
C TRP A 62 4.77 -13.27 -5.57
N PRO A 63 3.68 -12.49 -5.35
CA PRO A 63 3.23 -11.44 -6.27
C PRO A 63 4.20 -10.29 -6.54
N ASP A 64 5.14 -10.04 -5.63
CA ASP A 64 6.00 -8.85 -5.56
C ASP A 64 7.50 -9.13 -5.76
N VAL A 65 7.84 -10.27 -6.35
CA VAL A 65 9.24 -10.71 -6.56
C VAL A 65 10.05 -9.68 -7.34
N GLY A 66 9.42 -8.94 -8.27
CA GLY A 66 10.07 -7.87 -9.03
C GLY A 66 10.58 -6.74 -8.14
N TYR A 67 9.80 -6.31 -7.14
CA TYR A 67 10.20 -5.26 -6.20
C TYR A 67 11.36 -5.71 -5.32
N TRP A 68 11.33 -6.95 -4.83
CA TRP A 68 12.42 -7.54 -4.05
C TRP A 68 13.68 -7.74 -4.88
N CYS A 69 13.56 -8.16 -6.14
CA CYS A 69 14.71 -8.25 -7.06
C CYS A 69 15.35 -6.88 -7.30
N LEU A 70 14.54 -5.84 -7.49
CA LEU A 70 15.00 -4.47 -7.67
C LEU A 70 15.68 -3.94 -6.39
N GLY A 71 15.04 -4.13 -5.23
CA GLY A 71 15.56 -3.71 -3.93
C GLY A 71 16.87 -4.43 -3.57
N ALA A 72 16.94 -5.74 -3.79
CA ALA A 72 18.12 -6.55 -3.54
C ALA A 72 19.27 -6.20 -4.50
N GLY A 73 18.97 -6.01 -5.79
CA GLY A 73 19.97 -5.60 -6.78
C GLY A 73 20.54 -4.22 -6.49
N THR A 74 19.67 -3.23 -6.24
CA THR A 74 20.10 -1.87 -5.87
C THR A 74 20.86 -1.86 -4.55
N GLY A 75 20.39 -2.59 -3.52
CA GLY A 75 21.07 -2.73 -2.24
C GLY A 75 22.47 -3.33 -2.37
N ALA A 76 22.64 -4.38 -3.18
CA ALA A 76 23.95 -5.00 -3.42
C ALA A 76 24.93 -4.05 -4.12
N VAL A 77 24.46 -3.27 -5.10
CA VAL A 77 25.29 -2.26 -5.77
C VAL A 77 25.68 -1.13 -4.83
N LEU A 78 24.73 -0.60 -4.04
CA LEU A 78 25.00 0.46 -3.07
C LEU A 78 26.00 -0.01 -2.00
N LEU A 79 25.83 -1.23 -1.47
CA LEU A 79 26.75 -1.80 -0.50
C LEU A 79 28.17 -1.96 -1.10
N ALA A 80 28.27 -2.45 -2.33
CA ALA A 80 29.55 -2.56 -3.03
C ALA A 80 30.20 -1.19 -3.28
N LEU A 81 29.41 -0.16 -3.59
CA LEU A 81 29.90 1.22 -3.72
C LEU A 81 30.41 1.77 -2.39
N VAL A 82 29.65 1.61 -1.31
CA VAL A 82 30.06 2.04 0.04
C VAL A 82 31.36 1.35 0.45
N ILE A 83 31.47 0.04 0.26
CA ILE A 83 32.71 -0.68 0.55
C ILE A 83 33.83 -0.20 -0.38
N GLY A 84 33.56 0.04 -1.66
CA GLY A 84 34.52 0.60 -2.62
C GLY A 84 35.07 1.95 -2.18
N VAL A 85 34.23 2.85 -1.66
CA VAL A 85 34.64 4.15 -1.10
C VAL A 85 35.47 3.98 0.18
N ILE A 86 35.04 3.10 1.11
CA ILE A 86 35.75 2.86 2.37
C ILE A 86 37.13 2.22 2.13
N THR A 87 37.26 1.42 1.08
CA THR A 87 38.49 0.73 0.68
C THR A 87 39.26 1.47 -0.41
N CYS A 88 38.90 2.72 -0.69
CA CYS A 88 39.47 3.51 -1.78
C CYS A 88 40.98 3.75 -1.56
N PRO A 89 41.81 3.55 -2.60
CA PRO A 89 43.25 3.65 -2.45
C PRO A 89 43.73 5.07 -2.09
N GLY A 90 44.64 5.12 -1.11
CA GLY A 90 45.33 6.32 -0.65
C GLY A 90 46.61 6.63 -1.44
N ILE A 91 47.20 7.79 -1.16
CA ILE A 91 48.45 8.28 -1.79
C ILE A 91 49.60 7.30 -1.56
N TRP A 92 49.72 6.81 -0.32
CA TRP A 92 50.72 5.82 0.06
C TRP A 92 50.61 4.52 -0.77
N GLU A 93 49.41 3.99 -0.93
CA GLU A 93 49.19 2.75 -1.69
C GLU A 93 49.49 2.95 -3.17
N ALA A 94 49.23 4.14 -3.72
CA ALA A 94 49.65 4.47 -5.08
C ALA A 94 51.17 4.55 -5.20
N ALA A 95 51.87 5.16 -4.24
CA ALA A 95 53.33 5.18 -4.21
C ALA A 95 53.89 3.74 -4.18
N CYS A 96 53.37 2.88 -3.30
CA CYS A 96 53.78 1.47 -3.24
C CYS A 96 53.52 0.72 -4.55
N GLN A 97 52.39 0.95 -5.21
CA GLN A 97 52.07 0.28 -6.48
C GLN A 97 52.97 0.74 -7.64
N VAL A 98 53.32 2.03 -7.70
CA VAL A 98 54.24 2.57 -8.70
C VAL A 98 55.66 2.06 -8.47
N ASP A 99 56.11 2.05 -7.22
CA ASP A 99 57.43 1.54 -6.85
C ASP A 99 57.57 0.05 -7.10
N GLY A 100 56.52 -0.73 -6.80
CA GLY A 100 56.48 -2.16 -7.11
C GLY A 100 56.40 -2.48 -8.61
N ALA A 101 55.93 -1.53 -9.44
CA ALA A 101 55.89 -1.70 -10.89
C ALA A 101 57.26 -1.47 -11.54
N GLU A 102 57.90 -0.33 -11.25
CA GLU A 102 59.16 0.04 -11.92
C GLU A 102 60.07 0.96 -11.08
N LEU A 103 59.53 1.78 -10.17
CA LEU A 103 60.29 2.87 -9.53
C LEU A 103 61.14 2.45 -8.31
N LYS A 104 61.06 1.20 -7.82
CA LYS A 104 61.97 0.63 -6.80
C LYS A 104 62.15 1.51 -5.55
N GLU A 105 61.04 1.75 -4.85
CA GLU A 105 60.96 2.49 -3.58
C GLU A 105 61.37 3.98 -3.63
N ARG A 106 61.60 4.54 -4.82
CA ARG A 106 61.98 5.96 -4.95
C ARG A 106 60.87 6.88 -4.48
N VAL A 107 59.62 6.54 -4.77
CA VAL A 107 58.47 7.38 -4.43
C VAL A 107 58.08 7.23 -2.97
N THR A 108 58.03 6.00 -2.44
CA THR A 108 57.76 5.71 -1.03
C THR A 108 58.82 6.36 -0.14
N THR A 109 60.11 6.21 -0.48
CA THR A 109 61.21 6.84 0.29
C THR A 109 61.10 8.36 0.28
N ALA A 110 60.85 8.97 -0.88
CA ALA A 110 60.67 10.42 -0.96
C ALA A 110 59.46 10.91 -0.15
N LEU A 111 58.38 10.13 -0.13
CA LEU A 111 57.16 10.42 0.63
C LEU A 111 57.36 10.25 2.14
N GLU A 112 58.11 9.23 2.59
CA GLU A 112 58.47 9.06 4.02
C GLU A 112 59.37 10.19 4.53
N MET A 113 60.29 10.66 3.68
CA MET A 113 61.23 11.73 4.01
C MET A 113 60.67 13.14 3.78
N SER A 114 59.39 13.29 3.41
CA SER A 114 58.79 14.59 3.06
C SER A 114 58.88 15.64 4.18
N GLY A 115 58.95 15.19 5.44
CA GLY A 115 59.09 16.05 6.62
C GLY A 115 60.51 16.58 6.87
N MET A 116 61.52 16.08 6.15
CA MET A 116 62.94 16.43 6.35
C MET A 116 63.46 17.31 5.21
N GLN A 117 64.06 18.45 5.57
CA GLN A 117 64.66 19.39 4.61
C GLN A 117 66.18 19.34 4.71
N THR A 118 66.81 18.39 4.01
CA THR A 118 68.27 18.24 3.93
C THR A 118 68.67 18.16 2.45
N GLU A 119 69.90 18.51 2.11
CA GLU A 119 70.41 18.40 0.72
C GLU A 119 70.19 17.01 0.11
N MET A 120 70.31 15.95 0.91
CA MET A 120 70.06 14.58 0.47
C MET A 120 68.59 14.33 0.16
N THR A 121 67.66 14.77 1.01
CA THR A 121 66.21 14.56 0.80
C THR A 121 65.71 15.37 -0.40
N SER A 122 66.25 16.56 -0.62
CA SER A 122 66.00 17.37 -1.82
C SER A 122 66.51 16.71 -3.11
N ARG A 123 67.60 15.94 -3.05
CA ARG A 123 68.07 15.14 -4.20
C ARG A 123 67.19 13.93 -4.44
N GLN A 124 66.80 13.20 -3.40
CA GLN A 124 65.89 12.05 -3.49
C GLN A 124 64.52 12.45 -4.02
N ARG A 125 63.96 13.58 -3.58
CA ARG A 125 62.69 14.12 -4.09
C ARG A 125 62.77 14.43 -5.58
N ARG A 126 63.84 15.10 -6.03
CA ARG A 126 64.04 15.41 -7.46
C ARG A 126 64.18 14.16 -8.31
N ASP A 127 64.91 13.15 -7.81
CA ASP A 127 65.06 11.86 -8.48
C ASP A 127 63.71 11.12 -8.61
N ALA A 128 62.93 11.06 -7.53
CA ALA A 128 61.60 10.46 -7.54
C ALA A 128 60.65 11.17 -8.52
N LEU A 129 60.62 12.51 -8.51
CA LEU A 129 59.81 13.31 -9.44
C LEU A 129 60.22 13.11 -10.90
N TYR A 130 61.52 13.03 -11.19
CA TYR A 130 62.03 12.80 -12.54
C TYR A 130 61.55 11.44 -13.08
N HIS A 131 61.73 10.38 -12.30
CA HIS A 131 61.30 9.04 -12.70
C HIS A 131 59.78 8.88 -12.75
N LEU A 132 59.04 9.56 -11.87
CA LEU A 132 57.58 9.55 -11.87
C LEU A 132 56.99 10.24 -13.10
N ARG A 133 57.64 11.29 -13.63
CA ARG A 133 57.23 11.95 -14.88
C ARG A 133 57.49 11.12 -16.12
N LEU A 134 58.51 10.26 -16.08
CA LEU A 134 58.85 9.34 -17.17
C LEU A 134 58.04 8.04 -17.11
N PHE A 135 57.32 7.80 -16.01
CA PHE A 135 56.60 6.57 -15.78
C PHE A 135 55.38 6.46 -16.70
N ASP A 136 55.34 5.38 -17.49
CA ASP A 136 54.22 5.10 -18.37
C ASP A 136 53.09 4.39 -17.59
N ILE A 137 52.08 5.18 -17.21
CA ILE A 137 50.92 4.71 -16.43
C ILE A 137 50.11 3.69 -17.22
N GLU A 138 49.98 3.86 -18.55
CA GLU A 138 49.08 3.03 -19.35
C GLU A 138 49.63 1.62 -19.53
N LYS A 139 50.95 1.52 -19.70
CA LYS A 139 51.67 0.25 -19.82
C LYS A 139 51.62 -0.57 -18.53
N HIS A 140 51.81 0.07 -17.37
CA HIS A 140 51.88 -0.62 -16.09
C HIS A 140 50.51 -0.85 -15.44
N PHE A 141 49.53 0.04 -15.70
CA PHE A 141 48.16 -0.05 -15.20
C PHE A 141 47.13 -0.06 -16.36
N PRO A 142 47.11 -1.12 -17.18
CA PRO A 142 46.16 -1.25 -18.27
C PRO A 142 44.74 -1.51 -17.73
N TRP A 143 43.73 -1.03 -18.46
CA TRP A 143 42.33 -1.32 -18.13
C TRP A 143 42.05 -2.81 -18.33
N ARG A 144 41.71 -3.53 -17.26
CA ARG A 144 41.43 -4.97 -17.32
C ARG A 144 40.00 -5.22 -16.87
N PHE A 145 39.23 -5.87 -17.73
CA PHE A 145 37.90 -6.31 -17.38
C PHE A 145 37.97 -7.50 -16.40
N PRO A 146 37.25 -7.46 -15.26
CA PRO A 146 37.24 -8.54 -14.29
C PRO A 146 36.49 -9.77 -14.84
N ARG A 147 37.21 -10.68 -15.49
CA ARG A 147 36.63 -11.84 -16.21
C ARG A 147 35.77 -12.75 -15.33
N ARG A 148 36.12 -12.92 -14.06
CA ARG A 148 35.36 -13.79 -13.13
C ARG A 148 33.99 -13.21 -12.84
N GLU A 149 33.95 -11.93 -12.52
CA GLU A 149 32.73 -11.16 -12.27
C GLU A 149 31.86 -11.13 -13.54
N GLY A 150 32.46 -10.98 -14.72
CA GLY A 150 31.77 -11.10 -16.01
C GLY A 150 31.17 -12.49 -16.26
N GLN A 151 31.87 -13.56 -15.92
CA GLN A 151 31.36 -14.94 -16.04
C GLN A 151 30.18 -15.19 -15.10
N VAL A 152 30.26 -14.74 -13.85
CA VAL A 152 29.16 -14.85 -12.87
C VAL A 152 27.95 -14.08 -13.36
N LEU A 153 28.16 -12.87 -13.86
CA LEU A 153 27.09 -12.03 -14.38
C LEU A 153 26.43 -12.64 -15.62
N ALA A 154 27.22 -13.20 -16.54
CA ALA A 154 26.72 -13.93 -17.70
C ALA A 154 25.91 -15.17 -17.30
N ALA A 155 26.38 -15.94 -16.32
CA ALA A 155 25.67 -17.10 -15.81
C ALA A 155 24.34 -16.71 -15.13
N ALA A 156 24.34 -15.67 -14.30
CA ALA A 156 23.13 -15.15 -13.66
C ALA A 156 22.13 -14.61 -14.70
N ALA A 157 22.61 -13.90 -15.71
CA ALA A 157 21.77 -13.43 -16.82
C ALA A 157 21.15 -14.59 -17.60
N LEU A 158 21.90 -15.67 -17.84
CA LEU A 158 21.37 -16.87 -18.48
C LEU A 158 20.25 -17.53 -17.66
N VAL A 159 20.42 -17.62 -16.33
CA VAL A 159 19.38 -18.12 -15.43
C VAL A 159 18.14 -17.22 -15.47
N ALA A 160 18.31 -15.91 -15.46
CA ALA A 160 17.20 -14.96 -15.55
C ALA A 160 16.45 -15.08 -16.88
N VAL A 161 17.16 -15.22 -18.00
CA VAL A 161 16.55 -15.45 -19.33
C VAL A 161 15.78 -16.76 -19.37
N LEU A 162 16.35 -17.85 -18.83
CA LEU A 162 15.65 -19.14 -18.74
C LEU A 162 14.37 -19.02 -17.90
N ALA A 163 14.43 -18.30 -16.77
CA ALA A 163 13.28 -18.07 -15.90
C ALA A 163 12.17 -17.23 -16.56
N LEU A 164 12.51 -16.37 -17.54
CA LEU A 164 11.55 -15.59 -18.33
C LEU A 164 10.93 -16.40 -19.48
N VAL A 165 11.69 -17.32 -20.08
CA VAL A 165 11.23 -18.14 -21.21
C VAL A 165 10.39 -19.33 -20.74
N LEU A 166 10.68 -19.90 -19.58
CA LEU A 166 9.79 -20.91 -19.00
C LEU A 166 8.48 -20.22 -18.56
N PRO A 167 7.31 -20.76 -18.95
CA PRO A 167 6.05 -20.28 -18.43
C PRO A 167 6.01 -20.59 -16.94
N ASN A 168 5.96 -19.56 -16.09
CA ASN A 168 5.84 -19.73 -14.66
C ASN A 168 4.40 -20.17 -14.35
N PRO A 169 4.15 -21.41 -13.90
CA PRO A 169 2.79 -21.90 -13.65
C PRO A 169 2.06 -21.10 -12.58
N MET A 170 2.79 -20.40 -11.70
CA MET A 170 2.23 -19.58 -10.62
C MET A 170 1.85 -18.15 -11.07
N GLN A 171 2.19 -17.73 -12.30
CA GLN A 171 1.81 -16.40 -12.80
C GLN A 171 0.29 -16.24 -12.92
N SER A 172 -0.43 -17.31 -13.27
CA SER A 172 -1.89 -17.28 -13.33
C SER A 172 -2.55 -17.15 -11.95
N GLU A 173 -1.99 -17.77 -10.90
CA GLU A 173 -2.48 -17.53 -9.53
C GLU A 173 -2.18 -16.09 -9.08
N VAL A 174 -1.00 -15.56 -9.40
CA VAL A 174 -0.63 -14.18 -9.06
C VAL A 174 -1.55 -13.16 -9.74
N GLU A 175 -1.92 -13.38 -11.01
CA GLU A 175 -2.87 -12.54 -11.72
C GLU A 175 -4.27 -12.59 -11.11
N ARG A 176 -4.74 -13.78 -10.71
CA ARG A 176 -6.02 -13.91 -9.99
C ARG A 176 -6.00 -13.15 -8.66
N ILE A 177 -4.94 -13.31 -7.86
CA ILE A 177 -4.79 -12.60 -6.58
C ILE A 177 -4.76 -11.08 -6.81
N LYS A 178 -4.07 -10.60 -7.85
CA LYS A 178 -4.04 -9.18 -8.20
C LYS A 178 -5.40 -8.66 -8.66
N ALA A 179 -6.14 -9.43 -9.45
CA ALA A 179 -7.49 -9.08 -9.90
C ALA A 179 -8.46 -8.99 -8.70
N VAL A 180 -8.40 -9.96 -7.78
CA VAL A 180 -9.20 -9.94 -6.55
C VAL A 180 -8.87 -8.72 -5.69
N ARG A 181 -7.59 -8.40 -5.49
CA ARG A 181 -7.18 -7.19 -4.75
C ARG A 181 -7.65 -5.90 -5.41
N GLN A 182 -7.65 -5.82 -6.74
CA GLN A 182 -8.15 -4.65 -7.46
C GLN A 182 -9.66 -4.49 -7.27
N GLU A 183 -10.41 -5.59 -7.28
CA GLU A 183 -11.85 -5.55 -7.07
C GLU A 183 -12.18 -5.17 -5.62
N ILE A 184 -11.45 -5.70 -4.64
CA ILE A 184 -11.56 -5.29 -3.22
C ILE A 184 -11.29 -3.78 -3.08
N ALA A 185 -10.22 -3.26 -3.71
CA ALA A 185 -9.90 -1.83 -3.64
C ALA A 185 -11.00 -0.94 -4.26
N ARG A 186 -11.68 -1.40 -5.31
CA ARG A 186 -12.84 -0.68 -5.88
C ARG A 186 -14.03 -0.71 -4.93
N GLN A 187 -14.30 -1.84 -4.31
CA GLN A 187 -15.37 -1.96 -3.32
C GLN A 187 -15.11 -1.09 -2.10
N GLU A 188 -13.86 -0.99 -1.62
CA GLU A 188 -13.49 -0.05 -0.56
C GLU A 188 -13.78 1.41 -0.93
N GLN A 189 -13.48 1.82 -2.16
CA GLN A 189 -13.78 3.18 -2.64
C GLN A 189 -15.29 3.46 -2.68
N GLN A 190 -16.08 2.50 -3.16
CA GLN A 190 -17.55 2.61 -3.18
C GLN A 190 -18.11 2.70 -1.76
N VAL A 191 -17.60 1.90 -0.82
CA VAL A 191 -17.98 1.97 0.60
C VAL A 191 -17.62 3.32 1.21
N GLU A 192 -16.45 3.88 0.89
CA GLU A 192 -16.03 5.20 1.37
C GLU A 192 -16.91 6.33 0.80
N GLU A 193 -17.32 6.24 -0.47
CA GLU A 193 -18.28 7.16 -1.07
C GLU A 193 -19.65 7.09 -0.40
N ILE A 194 -20.17 5.88 -0.18
CA ILE A 194 -21.45 5.66 0.52
C ILE A 194 -21.37 6.23 1.95
N LYS A 195 -20.26 6.03 2.66
CA LYS A 195 -20.02 6.62 3.99
C LYS A 195 -20.07 8.14 3.95
N LYS A 196 -19.38 8.77 2.99
CA LYS A 196 -19.39 10.23 2.80
C LYS A 196 -20.78 10.75 2.43
N GLU A 197 -21.56 10.02 1.65
CA GLU A 197 -22.93 10.39 1.34
C GLU A 197 -23.87 10.26 2.56
N LEU A 198 -23.69 9.24 3.38
CA LEU A 198 -24.43 9.05 4.63
C LEU A 198 -24.12 10.17 5.63
N GLU A 199 -22.85 10.56 5.78
CA GLU A 199 -22.42 11.66 6.65
C GLU A 199 -22.98 13.02 6.19
N LYS A 200 -23.10 13.25 4.89
CA LYS A 200 -23.66 14.50 4.34
C LYS A 200 -25.18 14.61 4.50
N LYS A 201 -25.91 13.49 4.51
CA LYS A 201 -27.38 13.49 4.65
C LYS A 201 -27.78 13.71 6.12
N ASN A 202 -27.71 14.96 6.56
CA ASN A 202 -28.07 15.38 7.92
C ASN A 202 -29.61 15.37 8.13
N GLN A 203 -30.16 14.20 8.49
CA GLN A 203 -31.51 14.12 9.11
C GLN A 203 -31.35 13.62 10.55
N ALA A 204 -31.71 14.47 11.51
CA ALA A 204 -31.49 14.27 12.95
C ALA A 204 -32.20 13.05 13.57
N VAL A 205 -33.10 12.39 12.84
CA VAL A 205 -33.98 11.30 13.35
C VAL A 205 -33.27 9.93 13.36
N LEU A 206 -32.05 9.79 12.82
CA LEU A 206 -31.36 8.49 12.64
C LEU A 206 -29.88 8.51 13.06
N ALA A 207 -29.49 9.32 14.05
CA ALA A 207 -28.08 9.49 14.41
C ALA A 207 -27.41 8.18 14.90
N GLU A 208 -28.08 7.43 15.78
CA GLU A 208 -27.51 6.24 16.43
C GLU A 208 -27.37 5.03 15.48
N LYS A 209 -28.41 4.77 14.67
CA LYS A 209 -28.34 3.70 13.65
C LYS A 209 -27.45 4.08 12.46
N ARG A 210 -27.25 5.38 12.18
CA ARG A 210 -26.22 5.82 11.21
C ARG A 210 -24.82 5.58 11.76
N THR A 211 -24.57 5.84 13.05
CA THR A 211 -23.28 5.52 13.64
C THR A 211 -23.01 4.01 13.60
N GLU A 212 -23.99 3.17 13.88
CA GLU A 212 -23.86 1.70 13.78
C GLU A 212 -23.64 1.23 12.32
N ALA A 213 -24.35 1.81 11.35
CA ALA A 213 -24.14 1.52 9.93
C ALA A 213 -22.77 1.99 9.43
N VAL A 214 -22.30 3.14 9.90
CA VAL A 214 -20.96 3.67 9.57
C VAL A 214 -19.86 2.82 10.22
N GLU A 215 -20.10 2.30 11.42
CA GLU A 215 -19.18 1.41 12.13
C GLU A 215 -19.06 0.05 11.44
N THR A 216 -20.18 -0.57 11.06
CA THR A 216 -20.18 -1.83 10.27
C THR A 216 -19.50 -1.68 8.91
N LEU A 217 -19.69 -0.56 8.22
CA LEU A 217 -18.95 -0.26 6.99
C LEU A 217 -17.45 -0.07 7.23
N GLN A 218 -17.06 0.48 8.38
CA GLN A 218 -15.66 0.65 8.76
C GLN A 218 -14.99 -0.68 9.15
N GLU A 219 -15.72 -1.56 9.84
CA GLU A 219 -15.28 -2.93 10.12
C GLU A 219 -15.12 -3.75 8.83
N LEU A 220 -16.06 -3.62 7.89
CA LEU A 220 -15.95 -4.24 6.57
C LEU A 220 -14.70 -3.76 5.84
N GLN A 221 -14.42 -2.45 5.85
CA GLN A 221 -13.23 -1.89 5.22
C GLN A 221 -11.94 -2.46 5.84
N GLN A 222 -11.86 -2.57 7.17
CA GLN A 222 -10.70 -3.16 7.84
C GLN A 222 -10.56 -4.66 7.53
N ALA A 223 -11.67 -5.40 7.49
CA ALA A 223 -11.67 -6.81 7.14
C ALA A 223 -11.26 -7.06 5.68
N LEU A 224 -11.65 -6.19 4.76
CA LEU A 224 -11.24 -6.24 3.35
C LEU A 224 -9.75 -5.94 3.17
N GLN A 225 -9.19 -4.98 3.92
CA GLN A 225 -7.76 -4.66 3.91
C GLN A 225 -6.91 -5.79 4.51
N ALA A 226 -7.45 -6.52 5.49
CA ALA A 226 -6.78 -7.65 6.12
C ALA A 226 -6.92 -8.97 5.33
N ALA A 227 -7.95 -9.10 4.49
CA ALA A 227 -8.23 -10.32 3.74
C ALA A 227 -7.13 -10.58 2.69
N THR A 228 -6.54 -11.77 2.76
CA THR A 228 -5.52 -12.21 1.79
C THR A 228 -6.09 -13.15 0.74
N GLU A 229 -7.23 -13.77 1.03
CA GLU A 229 -7.93 -14.72 0.16
C GLU A 229 -9.33 -14.22 -0.24
N GLU A 230 -9.77 -14.58 -1.45
CA GLU A 230 -11.10 -14.25 -1.99
C GLU A 230 -12.23 -14.75 -1.08
N ARG A 231 -12.06 -15.92 -0.46
CA ARG A 231 -13.05 -16.51 0.45
C ARG A 231 -13.23 -15.70 1.73
N GLU A 232 -12.16 -15.10 2.24
CA GLU A 232 -12.21 -14.25 3.43
C GLU A 232 -12.95 -12.95 3.12
N ALA A 233 -12.63 -12.31 1.99
CA ALA A 233 -13.29 -11.09 1.52
C ALA A 233 -14.79 -11.30 1.28
N LEU A 234 -15.18 -12.38 0.60
CA LEU A 234 -16.59 -12.73 0.39
C LEU A 234 -17.32 -13.01 1.71
N SER A 235 -16.65 -13.62 2.68
CA SER A 235 -17.24 -13.86 4.01
C SER A 235 -17.44 -12.56 4.80
N ALA A 236 -16.55 -11.58 4.65
CA ALA A 236 -16.67 -10.28 5.29
C ALA A 236 -17.83 -9.47 4.67
N LEU A 237 -17.94 -9.49 3.33
CA LEU A 237 -19.06 -8.87 2.62
C LEU A 237 -20.40 -9.47 3.04
N GLY A 238 -20.52 -10.80 3.08
CA GLY A 238 -21.77 -11.46 3.49
C GLY A 238 -22.19 -11.12 4.93
N ARG A 239 -21.23 -11.02 5.86
CA ARG A 239 -21.51 -10.60 7.25
C ARG A 239 -21.97 -9.14 7.33
N ALA A 240 -21.33 -8.25 6.57
CA ALA A 240 -21.71 -6.85 6.52
C ALA A 240 -23.10 -6.65 5.88
N GLU A 241 -23.42 -7.41 4.83
CA GLU A 241 -24.76 -7.43 4.23
C GLU A 241 -25.81 -7.92 5.24
N GLU A 242 -25.53 -8.96 6.01
CA GLU A 242 -26.43 -9.49 7.06
C GLU A 242 -26.63 -8.49 8.21
N GLN A 243 -25.57 -7.80 8.64
CA GLN A 243 -25.67 -6.74 9.66
C GLN A 243 -26.43 -5.51 9.15
N LEU A 244 -26.20 -5.08 7.91
CA LEU A 244 -26.93 -3.95 7.32
C LEU A 244 -28.41 -4.28 7.06
N THR A 245 -28.71 -5.51 6.65
CA THR A 245 -30.10 -5.99 6.49
C THR A 245 -30.80 -6.11 7.82
N SER A 246 -30.17 -6.64 8.88
CA SER A 246 -30.77 -6.65 10.22
C SER A 246 -31.01 -5.25 10.80
N LEU A 247 -30.10 -4.28 10.55
CA LEU A 247 -30.31 -2.88 10.91
C LEU A 247 -31.49 -2.26 10.14
N ALA A 248 -31.64 -2.59 8.86
CA ALA A 248 -32.76 -2.16 8.01
C ALA A 248 -34.10 -2.81 8.43
N ASP A 249 -34.10 -4.10 8.74
CA ASP A 249 -35.28 -4.88 9.17
C ASP A 249 -35.73 -4.49 10.58
N SER A 250 -34.82 -4.08 11.48
CA SER A 250 -35.19 -3.53 12.79
C SER A 250 -36.09 -2.29 12.68
N LYS A 251 -36.02 -1.57 11.55
CA LYS A 251 -36.90 -0.45 11.22
C LYS A 251 -38.31 -0.90 10.82
N GLN A 252 -38.43 -2.14 10.35
CA GLN A 252 -39.66 -2.73 9.83
C GLN A 252 -40.41 -3.55 10.90
N SER A 253 -39.71 -4.05 11.92
CA SER A 253 -40.32 -4.88 12.98
C SER A 253 -40.39 -4.24 14.37
N GLY A 254 -39.56 -3.24 14.69
CA GLY A 254 -39.41 -2.75 16.08
C GLY A 254 -40.23 -1.51 16.48
N ALA A 255 -40.51 -0.60 15.54
CA ALA A 255 -41.23 0.65 15.83
C ALA A 255 -42.71 0.63 15.40
N GLY A 256 -43.16 -0.43 14.71
CA GLY A 256 -44.54 -0.54 14.25
C GLY A 256 -45.46 -1.17 15.29
N ALA A 257 -45.08 -2.30 15.90
CA ALA A 257 -46.03 -3.12 16.64
C ALA A 257 -46.58 -2.45 17.92
N GLU A 258 -45.73 -1.86 18.75
CA GLU A 258 -46.16 -1.23 20.02
C GLU A 258 -46.95 0.07 19.77
N ASP A 259 -46.54 0.88 18.79
CA ASP A 259 -47.23 2.10 18.40
C ASP A 259 -48.56 1.80 17.70
N LEU A 260 -48.61 0.75 16.86
CA LEU A 260 -49.85 0.25 16.25
C LEU A 260 -50.81 -0.35 17.27
N GLU A 261 -50.32 -0.98 18.34
CA GLU A 261 -51.16 -1.51 19.41
C GLU A 261 -51.76 -0.39 20.28
N GLN A 262 -50.98 0.66 20.57
CA GLN A 262 -51.49 1.86 21.24
C GLN A 262 -52.49 2.63 20.36
N LEU A 263 -52.25 2.69 19.04
CA LEU A 263 -53.16 3.26 18.07
C LEU A 263 -54.45 2.45 17.94
N ALA A 264 -54.35 1.11 17.89
CA ALA A 264 -55.51 0.22 17.90
C ALA A 264 -56.33 0.41 19.18
N ALA A 265 -55.69 0.55 20.34
CA ALA A 265 -56.38 0.81 21.59
C ALA A 265 -57.17 2.14 21.55
N ARG A 266 -56.58 3.23 21.06
CA ARG A 266 -57.26 4.54 20.93
C ARG A 266 -58.41 4.50 19.92
N LEU A 267 -58.22 3.85 18.78
CA LEU A 267 -59.26 3.70 17.75
C LEU A 267 -60.40 2.77 18.23
N SER A 268 -60.12 1.82 19.13
CA SER A 268 -61.13 0.91 19.68
C SER A 268 -62.13 1.59 20.65
N GLU A 269 -61.76 2.75 21.20
CA GLU A 269 -62.65 3.59 22.03
C GLU A 269 -63.78 4.20 21.21
N GLN A 270 -63.58 4.35 19.90
CA GLN A 270 -64.59 4.84 18.97
C GLN A 270 -65.33 3.66 18.36
N GLU A 271 -66.64 3.58 18.62
CA GLU A 271 -67.48 2.43 18.23
C GLU A 271 -67.41 2.10 16.73
N LYS A 272 -67.20 3.12 15.89
CA LYS A 272 -67.10 3.02 14.42
C LYS A 272 -65.70 2.76 13.89
N ALA A 273 -64.65 2.95 14.68
CA ALA A 273 -63.26 2.65 14.30
C ALA A 273 -62.75 1.33 14.88
N ARG A 274 -63.61 0.56 15.55
CA ARG A 274 -63.30 -0.77 16.12
C ARG A 274 -62.89 -1.80 15.07
N GLY A 275 -63.54 -1.81 13.91
CA GLY A 275 -63.17 -2.71 12.81
C GLY A 275 -61.73 -2.45 12.36
N LEU A 276 -61.40 -1.17 12.15
CA LEU A 276 -60.04 -0.75 11.79
C LEU A 276 -59.03 -1.08 12.89
N ALA A 277 -59.37 -0.82 14.17
CA ALA A 277 -58.52 -1.12 15.32
C ALA A 277 -58.19 -2.62 15.45
N GLU A 278 -59.17 -3.50 15.25
CA GLU A 278 -58.97 -4.96 15.32
C GLU A 278 -58.08 -5.45 14.18
N LYS A 279 -58.25 -4.90 12.97
CA LYS A 279 -57.37 -5.19 11.84
C LYS A 279 -55.95 -4.67 12.06
N LEU A 280 -55.81 -3.49 12.66
CA LEU A 280 -54.52 -2.90 13.04
C LEU A 280 -53.77 -3.77 14.06
N ALA A 281 -54.46 -4.26 15.08
CA ALA A 281 -53.91 -5.18 16.08
C ALA A 281 -53.55 -6.56 15.51
N SER A 282 -54.25 -7.00 14.46
CA SER A 282 -53.96 -8.28 13.78
C SER A 282 -52.76 -8.24 12.80
N GLY A 283 -52.27 -7.04 12.46
CA GLY A 283 -51.11 -6.87 11.58
C GLY A 283 -51.32 -7.20 10.10
N ASP A 284 -52.57 -7.43 9.66
CA ASP A 284 -52.91 -7.81 8.29
C ASP A 284 -53.03 -6.56 7.38
N GLY A 285 -51.90 -6.14 6.79
CA GLY A 285 -51.78 -4.96 5.93
C GLY A 285 -52.90 -4.78 4.88
N PRO A 286 -53.19 -5.77 4.01
CA PRO A 286 -54.25 -5.64 3.01
C PRO A 286 -55.67 -5.64 3.60
N ALA A 287 -55.90 -6.19 4.79
CA ALA A 287 -57.18 -6.07 5.48
C ALA A 287 -57.38 -4.69 6.11
N ILE A 288 -56.30 -4.09 6.64
CA ILE A 288 -56.28 -2.72 7.17
C ILE A 288 -56.62 -1.72 6.06
N GLU A 289 -56.07 -1.90 4.85
CA GLU A 289 -56.35 -1.01 3.70
C GLU A 289 -57.84 -0.98 3.34
N LYS A 290 -58.50 -2.14 3.30
CA LYS A 290 -59.93 -2.23 2.95
C LYS A 290 -60.82 -1.61 4.03
N GLU A 291 -60.54 -1.92 5.29
CA GLU A 291 -61.31 -1.40 6.42
C GLU A 291 -61.15 0.12 6.55
N ALA A 292 -59.96 0.67 6.24
CA ALA A 292 -59.74 2.11 6.20
C ALA A 292 -60.53 2.80 5.07
N GLU A 293 -60.65 2.16 3.90
CA GLU A 293 -61.45 2.67 2.79
C GLU A 293 -62.95 2.65 3.10
N GLU A 294 -63.45 1.57 3.71
CA GLU A 294 -64.84 1.45 4.17
C GLU A 294 -65.18 2.49 5.23
N LEU A 295 -64.29 2.69 6.21
CA LEU A 295 -64.44 3.72 7.26
C LEU A 295 -64.40 5.14 6.67
N GLY A 296 -63.58 5.38 5.64
CA GLY A 296 -63.58 6.63 4.87
C GLY A 296 -64.90 6.94 4.16
N GLN A 297 -65.60 5.91 3.66
CA GLN A 297 -66.92 6.07 3.04
C GLN A 297 -68.00 6.36 4.09
N GLU A 298 -67.98 5.67 5.24
CA GLU A 298 -68.93 5.91 6.33
C GLU A 298 -68.79 7.30 6.96
N LEU A 299 -67.56 7.82 7.03
CA LEU A 299 -67.27 9.17 7.50
C LEU A 299 -68.05 10.25 6.74
N THR A 300 -68.30 10.09 5.44
CA THR A 300 -69.06 11.05 4.63
C THR A 300 -70.52 11.23 5.10
N THR A 301 -71.05 10.27 5.85
CA THR A 301 -72.46 10.24 6.32
C THR A 301 -72.65 10.76 7.75
N MET A 302 -71.58 11.10 8.48
CA MET A 302 -71.61 11.42 9.92
C MET A 302 -71.91 12.91 10.23
N SER A 303 -71.96 13.33 11.50
CA SER A 303 -72.07 14.75 11.86
C SER A 303 -70.70 15.48 11.69
N PRO A 304 -70.66 16.77 11.30
CA PRO A 304 -69.41 17.47 10.99
C PRO A 304 -68.43 17.55 12.17
N SER A 305 -68.92 17.59 13.42
CA SER A 305 -68.09 17.62 14.63
C SER A 305 -67.43 16.27 14.95
N GLU A 306 -68.12 15.16 14.71
CA GLU A 306 -67.59 13.81 14.96
C GLU A 306 -66.62 13.37 13.85
N ARG A 307 -66.85 13.82 12.61
CA ARG A 307 -65.95 13.58 11.48
C ARG A 307 -64.58 14.22 11.68
N GLN A 308 -64.54 15.46 12.16
CA GLN A 308 -63.30 16.20 12.33
C GLN A 308 -62.37 15.52 13.36
N ALA A 309 -62.93 15.11 14.50
CA ALA A 309 -62.18 14.43 15.55
C ALA A 309 -61.63 13.07 15.10
N LEU A 310 -62.38 12.33 14.28
CA LEU A 310 -61.92 11.06 13.70
C LEU A 310 -60.80 11.30 12.67
N ALA A 311 -60.98 12.28 11.79
CA ALA A 311 -60.00 12.62 10.75
C ALA A 311 -58.66 13.05 11.35
N ASP A 312 -58.67 13.87 12.40
CA ASP A 312 -57.46 14.29 13.12
C ASP A 312 -56.73 13.09 13.73
N SER A 313 -57.46 12.13 14.32
CA SER A 313 -56.86 10.89 14.87
C SER A 313 -56.29 9.95 13.81
N LEU A 314 -56.89 9.90 12.61
CA LEU A 314 -56.42 9.09 11.48
C LEU A 314 -55.19 9.71 10.80
N GLN A 315 -55.12 11.04 10.77
CA GLN A 315 -53.96 11.77 10.25
C GLN A 315 -52.76 11.64 11.19
N GLU A 316 -52.97 11.78 12.51
CA GLU A 316 -51.93 11.53 13.52
C GLU A 316 -51.45 10.07 13.46
N ALA A 317 -52.35 9.12 13.22
CA ALA A 317 -52.00 7.72 12.99
C ALA A 317 -51.15 7.52 11.72
N ALA A 318 -51.47 8.20 10.62
CA ALA A 318 -50.73 8.09 9.37
C ALA A 318 -49.29 8.62 9.49
N GLU A 319 -49.05 9.60 10.35
CA GLU A 319 -47.71 10.15 10.63
C GLU A 319 -46.83 9.19 11.47
N GLN A 320 -47.45 8.32 12.27
CA GLN A 320 -46.77 7.37 13.15
C GLN A 320 -46.48 6.02 12.47
N VAL A 321 -47.06 5.75 11.30
CA VAL A 321 -46.91 4.47 10.59
C VAL A 321 -45.69 4.47 9.65
N ALA A 322 -44.82 3.47 9.79
CA ALA A 322 -43.60 3.35 8.99
C ALA A 322 -43.84 2.93 7.53
N SER A 323 -44.98 2.30 7.22
CA SER A 323 -45.31 1.87 5.86
C SER A 323 -45.90 3.03 5.05
N PRO A 324 -45.25 3.47 3.96
CA PRO A 324 -45.75 4.58 3.13
C PRO A 324 -47.10 4.28 2.48
N ARG A 325 -47.43 2.99 2.29
CA ARG A 325 -48.68 2.55 1.68
C ARG A 325 -49.84 2.57 2.68
N LEU A 326 -49.60 2.16 3.93
CA LEU A 326 -50.59 2.25 5.01
C LEU A 326 -50.81 3.70 5.45
N ALA A 327 -49.75 4.51 5.50
CA ALA A 327 -49.85 5.94 5.75
C ALA A 327 -50.70 6.65 4.66
N ALA A 328 -50.60 6.23 3.40
CA ALA A 328 -51.45 6.75 2.34
C ALA A 328 -52.92 6.36 2.51
N ALA A 329 -53.21 5.11 2.89
CA ALA A 329 -54.59 4.63 3.13
C ALA A 329 -55.26 5.34 4.33
N LEU A 330 -54.53 5.52 5.43
CA LEU A 330 -55.02 6.22 6.63
C LEU A 330 -55.24 7.73 6.36
N ASN A 331 -54.31 8.37 5.65
CA ASN A 331 -54.51 9.75 5.19
C ASN A 331 -55.69 9.86 4.23
N GLN A 332 -55.90 8.90 3.33
CA GLN A 332 -57.04 8.92 2.42
C GLN A 332 -58.37 8.77 3.17
N ALA A 333 -58.41 7.91 4.20
CA ALA A 333 -59.57 7.77 5.08
C ALA A 333 -59.86 9.06 5.87
N GLY A 334 -58.82 9.74 6.39
CA GLY A 334 -58.95 11.04 7.05
C GLY A 334 -59.27 12.21 6.10
N CYS A 335 -58.73 12.19 4.88
CA CYS A 335 -58.89 13.23 3.86
C CYS A 335 -60.10 13.04 2.93
N GLY A 336 -60.89 11.97 3.05
CA GLY A 336 -62.20 11.82 2.39
C GLY A 336 -63.19 12.97 2.64
N VAL A 337 -62.78 13.95 3.46
CA VAL A 337 -63.40 15.22 3.80
C VAL A 337 -63.13 16.35 2.78
N GLY A 338 -62.19 16.20 1.83
CA GLY A 338 -61.75 17.31 0.95
C GLY A 338 -62.16 17.26 -0.53
N GLY A 339 -63.10 16.38 -0.90
CA GLY A 339 -63.34 16.01 -2.30
C GLY A 339 -64.77 16.16 -2.83
N THR A 340 -65.47 17.25 -2.50
CA THR A 340 -66.48 17.89 -3.38
C THR A 340 -66.58 19.37 -3.07
#